data_AF-A0A6C0B8F2-F1
#
_entry.id   AF-A0A6C0B8F2-F1
#
_cell.length_a   1.000
_cell.length_b   1.000
_cell.length_c   1.000
_cell.angle_alpha   90.00
_cell.angle_beta   90.00
_cell.angle_gamma   90.00
#
_symmetry.space_group_name_H-M   'P 1'
#
loop_
_entity.id
_entity.type
_entity.pdbx_description
1 polymer ?
#
loop_
_entity_poly.entity_id
_entity_poly.type
_entity_poly.pdbx_seq_one_letter_code
_entity_poly.pdbx_strand_id
1 'polypeptide(L)'
;MNILNEMYLGNIKPTCVTKKLNGYKHQDIKQEIFSEYHFITTELVLEKLIVCKMKCLYCQQPMLLDYEPNDKLQWTLDRIDNRMGHNKDNIVISCLDCNLKRRNRTVEKFKFTKQLKIVKI
;
A
#
# COMPACT_ATOMS: atom_id res chain seq x y z
N MET A 1 19.26 -14.48 4.42
CA MET A 1 18.35 -13.35 4.73
C MET A 1 19.26 -12.18 5.10
N ASN A 2 19.18 -11.03 4.41
CA ASN A 2 20.20 -9.97 4.54
C ASN A 2 19.87 -8.99 5.68
N ILE A 3 20.85 -8.28 6.23
CA ILE A 3 20.73 -7.38 7.40
C ILE A 3 19.57 -6.37 7.28
N LEU A 4 19.29 -5.90 6.07
CA LEU A 4 18.15 -5.03 5.76
C LEU A 4 16.80 -5.68 6.11
N ASN A 5 16.62 -6.97 5.82
CA ASN A 5 15.39 -7.69 6.16
C ASN A 5 15.21 -7.78 7.68
N GLU A 6 16.28 -7.98 8.45
CA GLU A 6 16.19 -8.05 9.91
C GLU A 6 15.87 -6.70 10.55
N MET A 7 16.46 -5.60 10.07
CA MET A 7 16.15 -4.24 10.56
C MET A 7 14.70 -3.82 10.27
N TYR A 8 14.18 -4.16 9.08
CA TYR A 8 12.79 -3.83 8.74
C TYR A 8 11.81 -4.79 9.43
N LEU A 9 12.04 -6.11 9.42
CA LEU A 9 11.15 -7.11 10.02
C LEU A 9 11.10 -7.02 11.55
N GLY A 10 12.18 -6.62 12.22
CA GLY A 10 12.20 -6.42 13.67
C GLY A 10 11.13 -5.44 14.17
N ASN A 11 10.66 -4.54 13.29
CA ASN A 11 9.66 -3.52 13.59
C ASN A 11 8.26 -3.84 13.04
N ILE A 12 8.11 -4.75 12.06
CA ILE A 12 6.80 -5.10 11.48
C ILE A 12 6.29 -6.40 12.08
N LYS A 13 5.30 -6.31 12.97
CA LYS A 13 4.60 -7.50 13.48
C LYS A 13 3.68 -8.04 12.38
N PRO A 14 3.85 -9.29 11.90
CA PRO A 14 2.97 -9.87 10.87
C PRO A 14 1.49 -9.81 11.24
N THR A 15 1.17 -9.88 12.54
CA THR A 15 -0.19 -9.76 13.07
C THR A 15 -0.86 -8.42 12.76
N CYS A 16 -0.12 -7.31 12.72
CA CYS A 16 -0.66 -5.99 12.35
C CYS A 16 -1.03 -5.94 10.86
N VAL A 17 -0.21 -6.56 10.01
CA VAL A 17 -0.46 -6.68 8.57
C VAL A 17 -1.68 -7.56 8.31
N THR A 18 -1.78 -8.73 8.96
CA THR A 18 -2.93 -9.63 8.85
C THR A 18 -4.24 -8.95 9.26
N LYS A 19 -4.22 -8.17 10.36
CA LYS A 19 -5.40 -7.39 10.79
C LYS A 19 -5.85 -6.40 9.71
N LYS A 20 -4.90 -5.66 9.10
CA LYS A 20 -5.22 -4.71 8.03
C LYS A 20 -5.73 -5.41 6.77
N LEU A 21 -5.12 -6.54 6.39
CA LEU A 21 -5.57 -7.37 5.26
C LEU A 21 -6.99 -7.89 5.44
N ASN A 22 -7.37 -8.28 6.66
CA ASN A 22 -8.76 -8.64 6.93
C ASN A 22 -9.70 -7.46 6.64
N GLY A 23 -9.33 -6.23 6.99
CA GLY A 23 -10.12 -5.04 6.63
C GLY A 23 -10.32 -4.90 5.10
N TYR A 24 -9.26 -5.07 4.32
CA TYR A 24 -9.33 -5.07 2.86
C TYR A 24 -10.17 -6.21 2.28
N LYS A 25 -10.06 -7.43 2.86
CA LYS A 25 -10.89 -8.58 2.49
C LYS A 25 -12.38 -8.28 2.67
N HIS A 26 -12.77 -7.74 3.83
CA HIS A 26 -14.17 -7.38 4.08
C HIS A 26 -14.66 -6.28 3.13
N GLN A 27 -13.80 -5.30 2.82
CA GLN A 27 -14.12 -4.26 1.84
C GLN A 27 -14.38 -4.84 0.45
N ASP A 28 -13.53 -5.77 -0.02
CA ASP A 28 -13.67 -6.39 -1.33
C ASP A 28 -14.87 -7.32 -1.41
N ILE A 29 -15.19 -8.06 -0.34
CA ILE A 29 -16.41 -8.88 -0.24
C ILE A 29 -17.64 -7.98 -0.35
N LYS A 30 -17.68 -6.88 0.39
CA LYS A 30 -18.78 -5.90 0.35
C LYS A 30 -18.96 -5.27 -1.04
N GLN A 31 -17.89 -5.16 -1.81
CA GLN A 31 -17.90 -4.61 -3.17
C GLN A 31 -18.06 -5.69 -4.26
N GLU A 32 -18.23 -6.97 -3.89
CA GLU A 32 -18.37 -8.10 -4.81
C GLU A 32 -17.20 -8.28 -5.78
N ILE A 33 -15.98 -7.91 -5.35
CA ILE A 33 -14.74 -8.00 -6.15
C ILE A 33 -13.66 -8.87 -5.48
N PHE A 34 -14.01 -9.58 -4.40
CA PHE A 34 -13.10 -10.47 -3.69
C PHE A 34 -12.84 -11.76 -4.49
N SER A 35 -11.58 -12.19 -4.51
CA SER A 35 -11.18 -13.49 -5.07
C SER A 35 -10.20 -14.17 -4.13
N GLU A 36 -10.59 -15.28 -3.53
CA GLU A 36 -9.73 -16.03 -2.60
C GLU A 36 -8.43 -16.51 -3.25
N TYR A 37 -8.52 -16.97 -4.50
CA TYR A 37 -7.37 -17.46 -5.26
C TYR A 37 -6.34 -16.36 -5.58
N HIS A 38 -6.79 -15.13 -5.80
CA HIS A 38 -5.92 -14.01 -6.19
C HIS A 38 -5.55 -13.06 -5.05
N PHE A 39 -6.24 -13.14 -3.91
CA PHE A 39 -6.05 -12.24 -2.78
C PHE A 39 -4.60 -12.27 -2.29
N ILE A 40 -4.06 -11.08 -2.00
CA ILE A 40 -2.67 -10.95 -1.55
C ILE A 40 -2.48 -11.55 -0.14
N THR A 41 -1.36 -12.25 0.07
CA THR A 41 -1.01 -12.84 1.38
C THR A 41 -0.24 -11.85 2.26
N THR A 42 -0.20 -12.12 3.57
CA THR A 42 0.59 -11.33 4.53
C THR A 42 2.06 -11.28 4.17
N GLU A 43 2.64 -12.39 3.73
CA GLU A 43 4.05 -12.52 3.36
C GLU A 43 4.38 -11.61 2.16
N LEU A 44 3.52 -11.59 1.15
CA LEU A 44 3.72 -10.75 -0.04
C LEU A 44 3.54 -9.26 0.28
N VAL A 45 2.66 -8.90 1.21
CA VAL A 45 2.57 -7.51 1.69
C VAL A 45 3.86 -7.10 2.42
N LEU A 46 4.37 -7.94 3.32
CA LEU A 46 5.62 -7.68 4.03
C LEU A 46 6.79 -7.51 3.05
N GLU A 47 6.91 -8.39 2.05
CA GLU A 47 7.91 -8.28 1.00
C GLU A 47 7.80 -6.94 0.26
N LYS A 48 6.59 -6.56 -0.20
CA LYS A 48 6.38 -5.29 -0.91
C LYS A 48 6.70 -4.07 -0.05
N LEU A 49 6.38 -4.09 1.25
CA LEU A 49 6.72 -3.04 2.21
C LEU A 49 8.25 -2.87 2.38
N ILE A 50 8.99 -3.99 2.45
CA ILE A 50 10.45 -4.00 2.52
C ILE A 50 11.07 -3.50 1.22
N VAL A 51 10.62 -4.03 0.07
CA VAL A 51 11.13 -3.67 -1.26
C VAL A 51 10.92 -2.18 -1.54
N CYS A 52 9.77 -1.60 -1.14
CA CYS A 52 9.53 -0.17 -1.30
C CYS A 52 10.21 0.68 -0.21
N LYS A 53 10.98 0.07 0.70
CA LYS A 53 11.68 0.72 1.82
C LYS A 53 10.74 1.55 2.69
N MET A 54 9.52 1.07 2.88
CA MET A 54 8.47 1.79 3.61
C MET A 54 8.16 3.19 3.05
N LYS A 55 8.38 3.43 1.76
CA LYS A 55 8.01 4.68 1.10
C LYS A 55 6.76 4.53 0.27
N CYS A 56 5.91 5.55 0.31
CA CYS A 56 4.72 5.65 -0.53
C CYS A 56 5.13 5.72 -2.01
N LEU A 57 4.51 4.90 -2.86
CA LEU A 57 4.77 4.91 -4.31
C LEU A 57 4.63 6.32 -4.91
N TYR A 58 3.63 7.09 -4.46
CA TYR A 58 3.25 8.35 -5.07
C TYR A 58 4.10 9.52 -4.59
N CYS A 59 4.08 9.85 -3.30
CA CYS A 59 4.76 11.02 -2.76
C CYS A 59 6.20 10.75 -2.28
N GLN A 60 6.65 9.49 -2.29
CA GLN A 60 7.98 9.07 -1.83
C GLN A 60 8.28 9.38 -0.34
N GLN A 61 7.28 9.83 0.42
CA GLN A 61 7.39 10.03 1.86
C GLN A 61 7.45 8.68 2.60
N PRO A 62 8.20 8.58 3.71
CA PRO A 62 8.13 7.43 4.61
C PRO A 62 6.71 7.23 5.13
N MET A 63 6.30 5.97 5.24
CA MET A 63 5.00 5.58 5.79
C MET A 63 5.15 5.05 7.21
N LEU A 64 4.10 5.21 7.99
CA LEU A 64 4.00 4.74 9.36
C LEU A 64 3.40 3.33 9.40
N LEU A 65 4.02 2.43 10.17
CA LEU A 65 3.50 1.09 10.49
C LEU A 65 2.67 1.06 11.75
N ASP A 66 3.09 1.84 12.74
CA ASP A 66 2.33 2.16 13.94
C ASP A 66 1.73 3.55 13.76
N TYR A 67 0.42 3.65 13.86
CA TYR A 67 -0.32 4.84 13.47
C TYR A 67 -1.70 4.85 14.13
N GLU A 68 -2.22 6.05 14.33
CA GLU A 68 -3.60 6.25 14.74
C GLU A 68 -4.57 6.10 13.55
N PRO A 69 -5.84 5.73 13.80
CA PRO A 69 -6.86 5.74 12.77
C PRO A 69 -6.88 7.07 11.99
N ASN A 70 -6.95 6.98 10.67
CA ASN A 70 -6.92 8.12 9.73
C ASN A 70 -5.61 8.91 9.61
N ASP A 71 -4.51 8.47 10.24
CA ASP A 71 -3.19 9.07 9.99
C ASP A 71 -2.86 9.05 8.49
N LYS A 72 -2.52 10.22 7.95
CA LYS A 72 -2.27 10.44 6.52
C LYS A 72 -1.04 9.72 5.99
N LEU A 73 -0.07 9.41 6.84
CA LEU A 73 1.15 8.70 6.49
C LEU A 73 1.07 7.19 6.76
N GLN A 74 -0.03 6.67 7.33
CA GLN A 74 -0.17 5.23 7.49
C GLN A 74 -0.06 4.50 6.15
N TRP A 75 0.61 3.35 6.14
CA TRP A 75 0.70 2.51 4.95
C TRP A 75 -0.67 1.95 4.56
N THR A 76 -0.91 1.78 3.27
CA THR A 76 -2.14 1.19 2.72
C THR A 76 -1.82 0.36 1.46
N LEU A 77 -2.73 -0.53 1.11
CA LEU A 77 -2.79 -1.12 -0.22
C LEU A 77 -3.75 -0.27 -1.08
N ASP A 78 -3.27 0.21 -2.21
CA ASP A 78 -4.06 0.95 -3.20
C ASP A 78 -4.23 0.08 -4.44
N ARG A 79 -5.48 -0.09 -4.90
CA ARG A 79 -5.83 -0.98 -6.00
C ARG A 79 -5.45 -0.35 -7.34
N ILE A 80 -4.69 -1.03 -8.19
CA ILE A 80 -4.29 -0.48 -9.49
C ILE A 80 -5.54 -0.25 -10.35
N ASP A 81 -6.35 -1.31 -10.53
CA ASP A 81 -7.70 -1.28 -11.05
C ASP A 81 -8.72 -1.40 -9.90
N ASN A 82 -9.60 -0.41 -9.77
CA ASN A 82 -10.65 -0.37 -8.76
C ASN A 82 -11.78 -1.38 -9.01
N ARG A 83 -11.82 -2.02 -10.19
CA ARG A 83 -12.78 -3.08 -10.55
C ARG A 83 -12.34 -4.46 -10.06
N MET A 84 -11.10 -4.60 -9.61
CA MET A 84 -10.54 -5.84 -9.07
C MET A 84 -10.22 -5.64 -7.58
N GLY A 85 -10.32 -6.70 -6.78
CA GLY A 85 -9.96 -6.68 -5.36
C GLY A 85 -8.46 -6.47 -5.11
N HIS A 86 -8.06 -6.57 -3.84
CA HIS A 86 -6.67 -6.49 -3.38
C HIS A 86 -5.90 -7.77 -3.73
N ASN A 87 -5.71 -7.99 -5.03
CA ASN A 87 -5.01 -9.14 -5.57
C ASN A 87 -3.51 -8.89 -5.64
N LYS A 88 -2.70 -9.95 -5.61
CA LYS A 88 -1.22 -9.90 -5.62
C LYS A 88 -0.61 -8.98 -6.69
N ASP A 89 -1.25 -8.92 -7.86
CA ASP A 89 -0.81 -8.15 -9.04
C ASP A 89 -1.63 -6.86 -9.27
N ASN A 90 -2.65 -6.59 -8.43
CA ASN A 90 -3.54 -5.44 -8.55
C ASN A 90 -3.35 -4.41 -7.42
N ILE A 91 -2.19 -4.39 -6.76
CA ILE A 91 -1.96 -3.45 -5.66
C ILE A 91 -0.62 -2.73 -5.76
N VAL A 92 -0.59 -1.53 -5.18
CA VAL A 92 0.63 -0.79 -4.89
C VAL A 92 0.62 -0.33 -3.43
N ILE A 93 1.82 -0.20 -2.85
CA ILE A 93 1.96 0.36 -1.50
C ILE A 93 1.91 1.89 -1.57
N SER A 94 1.04 2.50 -0.77
CA SER A 94 0.93 3.96 -0.68
C SER A 94 0.52 4.44 0.71
N CYS A 95 0.79 5.71 1.02
CA CYS A 95 0.24 6.34 2.22
C CYS A 95 -1.26 6.63 2.03
N LEU A 96 -2.01 6.64 3.13
CA LEU A 96 -3.45 6.90 3.11
C LEU A 96 -3.82 8.21 2.39
N ASP A 97 -3.07 9.30 2.60
CA ASP A 97 -3.36 10.57 1.93
C ASP A 97 -3.32 10.47 0.41
N CYS A 98 -2.31 9.78 -0.12
CA CYS A 98 -2.19 9.61 -1.56
C CYS A 98 -3.25 8.65 -2.10
N ASN A 99 -3.55 7.55 -1.41
CA ASN A 99 -4.59 6.61 -1.79
C ASN A 99 -5.96 7.33 -1.92
N LEU A 100 -6.35 8.10 -0.90
CA LEU A 100 -7.60 8.87 -0.90
C LEU A 100 -7.64 9.94 -2.00
N LYS A 101 -6.50 10.55 -2.33
CA LYS A 101 -6.39 11.58 -3.38
C LYS A 101 -6.30 11.01 -4.80
N ARG A 102 -5.82 9.78 -4.98
CA ARG A 102 -5.76 9.12 -6.29
C ARG A 102 -7.15 8.90 -6.85
N ARG A 103 -8.09 8.42 -6.01
CA ARG A 103 -9.47 8.12 -6.39
C ARG A 103 -9.51 7.17 -7.61
N ASN A 104 -10.03 7.64 -8.73
CA ASN A 104 -10.17 6.91 -9.99
C ASN A 104 -9.07 7.25 -11.02
N ARG A 105 -8.06 8.06 -10.66
CA ARG A 105 -6.94 8.36 -11.55
C ARG A 105 -6.04 7.13 -11.69
N THR A 106 -5.49 6.93 -12.89
CA THR A 106 -4.52 5.85 -13.10
C THR A 106 -3.29 6.07 -12.22
N VAL A 107 -2.68 4.98 -11.79
CA VAL A 107 -1.49 4.98 -10.92
C VAL A 107 -0.40 5.84 -11.54
N GLU A 108 -0.16 5.73 -12.85
CA GLU A 108 0.88 6.42 -13.60
C GLU A 108 0.63 7.94 -13.63
N LYS A 109 -0.59 8.36 -14.00
CA LYS A 109 -0.95 9.78 -14.07
C LYS A 109 -0.88 10.43 -12.70
N PHE A 110 -1.34 9.74 -11.65
CA PHE A 110 -1.28 10.28 -10.30
C PHE A 110 0.16 10.37 -9.78
N LYS A 111 0.95 9.29 -9.95
CA LYS A 111 2.37 9.24 -9.60
C LYS A 111 3.17 10.35 -10.28
N PHE A 112 3.00 10.52 -11.60
CA PHE A 112 3.67 11.57 -12.36
C PHE A 112 3.42 12.95 -11.75
N THR A 113 2.16 13.30 -11.49
CA THR A 113 1.83 14.61 -10.89
C THR A 113 2.37 14.79 -9.48
N LYS A 114 2.47 13.72 -8.69
CA LYS A 114 2.99 13.77 -7.31
C LYS A 114 4.51 13.93 -7.24
N GLN A 115 5.22 13.51 -8.28
CA GLN A 115 6.69 13.51 -8.33
C GLN A 115 7.27 14.59 -9.24
N LEU A 116 6.41 15.39 -9.88
CA LEU A 116 6.83 16.50 -10.74
C LEU A 116 7.60 17.53 -9.90
N LYS A 117 8.84 17.82 -10.32
CA LYS A 117 9.65 18.93 -9.79
C LYS A 117 9.68 20.03 -10.83
N ILE A 118 9.01 21.14 -10.57
CA ILE A 118 9.07 22.33 -11.44
C ILE A 118 10.29 23.13 -11.00
N VAL A 119 11.32 23.18 -11.85
CA VAL A 119 12.45 24.09 -11.69
C VAL A 119 12.09 25.37 -12.43
N LYS A 120 11.95 26.47 -11.69
CA LYS A 120 11.77 27.79 -12.30
C LYS A 120 13.13 28.25 -12.83
N ILE A 121 13.20 28.52 -14.13
CA ILE A 121 14.36 29.14 -14.79
C ILE A 121 14.31 30.64 -14.51
#